data_AF-A0A7X7GNY5-F1
#
_entry.id   AF-A0A7X7GNY5-F1
#
_cell.length_a   1.000
_cell.length_b   1.000
_cell.length_c   1.000
_cell.angle_alpha   90.00
_cell.angle_beta   90.00
_cell.angle_gamma   90.00
#
_symmetry.space_group_name_H-M   'P 1'
#
loop_
_entity.id
_entity.type
_entity.pdbx_description
1 polymer ?
#
loop_
_entity_poly.entity_id
_entity_poly.type
_entity_poly.pdbx_seq_one_letter_code
_entity_poly.pdbx_strand_id
1 'polypeptide(L)'
;MASKFAEFIESKKIDPRRIVAVSRRMERLRPEDRVLKQKKRKGAAAEGEEKPAKPRSGRPVTPVLLDRINAGKPVSGAAKTRVLRAVNAVLEQKKEQPVELKQLF
;
A
#
# COMPACT_ATOMS: atom_id res chain seq x y z
N MET A 1 -2.51 6.28 23.96
CA MET A 1 -3.75 6.38 23.19
C MET A 1 -3.63 5.48 21.98
N ALA A 2 -4.62 4.64 21.72
CA ALA A 2 -4.66 3.85 20.48
C ALA A 2 -4.80 4.81 19.29
N SER A 3 -4.17 4.48 18.16
CA SER A 3 -4.36 5.28 16.94
C SER A 3 -5.70 4.92 16.28
N LYS A 4 -6.28 5.86 15.53
CA LYS A 4 -7.49 5.63 14.71
C LYS A 4 -7.40 4.36 13.85
N PHE A 5 -6.19 4.07 13.36
CA PHE A 5 -5.89 2.86 12.61
C PHE A 5 -6.00 1.58 13.46
N ALA A 6 -5.48 1.59 14.68
CA ALA A 6 -5.56 0.45 15.58
C ALA A 6 -7.02 0.13 15.94
N GLU A 7 -7.80 1.15 16.28
CA GLU A 7 -9.25 1.03 16.56
C GLU A 7 -10.01 0.48 15.33
N PHE A 8 -9.64 0.94 14.13
CA PHE A 8 -10.25 0.46 12.89
C PHE A 8 -9.95 -1.03 12.65
N ILE A 9 -8.71 -1.47 12.82
CA ILE A 9 -8.32 -2.87 12.62
C ILE A 9 -9.01 -3.79 13.63
N GLU A 10 -9.11 -3.35 14.89
CA GLU A 10 -9.78 -4.10 15.95
C GLU A 10 -11.28 -4.22 15.68
N SER A 11 -11.96 -3.11 15.33
CA SER A 11 -13.40 -3.11 15.02
C SER A 11 -13.74 -4.01 13.83
N LYS A 12 -12.89 -4.03 12.80
CA LYS A 12 -13.04 -4.90 11.62
C LYS A 12 -12.45 -6.30 11.80
N LYS A 13 -11.90 -6.62 12.98
CA LYS A 13 -11.26 -7.92 13.29
C LYS A 13 -10.27 -8.33 12.20
N ILE A 14 -9.43 -7.39 11.77
CA ILE A 14 -8.41 -7.65 10.74
C ILE A 14 -7.13 -8.08 11.45
N ASP A 15 -6.55 -9.20 11.01
CA ASP A 15 -5.22 -9.60 11.49
C ASP A 15 -4.15 -8.76 10.76
N PRO A 16 -3.27 -8.02 11.46
CA PRO A 16 -2.20 -7.22 10.85
C PRO A 16 -1.26 -8.06 9.98
N ARG A 17 -1.08 -9.35 10.26
CA ARG A 17 -0.27 -10.26 9.45
C ARG A 17 -0.83 -10.44 8.04
N ARG A 18 -2.16 -10.40 7.88
CA ARG A 18 -2.82 -10.47 6.57
C ARG A 18 -2.53 -9.23 5.73
N ILE A 19 -2.49 -8.05 6.36
CA ILE A 19 -2.15 -6.78 5.69
C ILE A 19 -0.73 -6.85 5.10
N VAL A 20 0.24 -7.35 5.87
CA VAL A 20 1.62 -7.55 5.41
C VAL A 20 1.68 -8.52 4.23
N ALA A 21 1.00 -9.66 4.33
CA ALA A 21 0.98 -10.68 3.28
C ALA A 21 0.37 -10.15 1.96
N VAL A 22 -0.78 -9.50 2.04
CA VAL A 22 -1.47 -8.91 0.88
C VAL A 22 -0.64 -7.79 0.27
N SER A 23 -0.07 -6.90 1.08
CA SER A 23 0.83 -5.85 0.60
C SER A 23 2.04 -6.42 -0.14
N ARG A 24 2.65 -7.50 0.37
CA ARG A 24 3.76 -8.18 -0.29
C ARG A 24 3.39 -8.72 -1.66
N ARG A 25 2.18 -9.26 -1.82
CA ARG A 25 1.70 -9.76 -3.12
C ARG A 25 1.41 -8.63 -4.11
N MET A 26 0.80 -7.55 -3.64
CA MET A 26 0.40 -6.42 -4.49
C MET A 26 1.58 -5.56 -4.92
N GLU A 27 2.43 -5.18 -3.98
CA GLU A 27 3.49 -4.18 -4.20
C GLU A 27 4.78 -4.78 -4.79
N ARG A 28 4.91 -6.11 -4.88
CA ARG A 28 6.08 -6.77 -5.47
C ARG A 28 6.24 -6.35 -6.94
N LEU A 29 7.46 -5.95 -7.30
CA LEU A 29 7.83 -5.65 -8.68
C LEU A 29 7.76 -6.92 -9.53
N ARG A 30 6.96 -6.85 -10.59
CA ARG A 30 6.89 -7.86 -11.65
C ARG A 30 7.96 -7.60 -12.72
N PRO A 31 8.25 -8.57 -13.60
CA PRO A 31 9.16 -8.36 -14.73
C PRO A 31 8.79 -7.14 -15.58
N GLU A 32 7.49 -6.95 -15.86
CA GLU A 32 6.95 -5.78 -16.56
C GLU A 32 7.37 -4.46 -15.89
N ASP A 33 7.20 -4.35 -14.57
CA ASP A 33 7.58 -3.15 -13.81
C ASP A 33 9.10 -2.88 -13.89
N ARG A 34 9.92 -3.95 -13.95
CA ARG A 34 11.38 -3.84 -14.06
C ARG A 34 11.79 -3.29 -15.42
N VAL A 35 11.15 -3.76 -16.48
CA VAL A 35 11.37 -3.25 -17.85
C VAL A 35 11.01 -1.77 -17.93
N LEU A 36 9.86 -1.37 -17.38
CA LEU A 36 9.43 0.04 -17.34
C LEU A 36 10.42 0.92 -16.56
N LYS A 37 10.89 0.47 -15.39
CA LYS A 37 11.92 1.18 -14.62
C LYS A 37 13.25 1.29 -15.38
N GLN A 38 13.65 0.25 -16.09
CA GLN A 38 14.88 0.26 -16.89
C GLN A 38 14.76 1.24 -18.06
N LYS A 39 13.66 1.22 -18.81
CA LYS A 39 13.38 2.17 -19.90
C LYS A 39 13.43 3.63 -19.40
N LYS A 40 12.80 3.90 -18.26
CA LYS A 40 12.83 5.23 -17.62
C LYS A 40 14.26 5.67 -17.23
N ARG A 41 15.09 4.75 -16.70
CA ARG A 41 16.48 5.05 -16.36
C ARG A 41 17.35 5.36 -17.58
N LYS A 42 17.07 4.72 -18.70
CA LYS A 42 17.78 4.92 -19.97
C LYS A 42 17.37 6.21 -20.69
N GLY A 43 16.51 7.05 -20.11
CA GLY A 43 16.12 8.33 -20.70
C GLY A 43 15.17 8.20 -21.89
N ALA A 44 14.56 7.03 -22.11
CA ALA A 44 13.48 6.89 -23.10
C ALA A 44 12.21 7.56 -22.54
N ALA A 45 12.20 8.90 -22.57
CA ALA A 45 10.99 9.68 -22.45
C ALA A 45 10.19 9.39 -23.73
N ALA A 46 9.16 8.57 -23.62
CA ALA A 46 8.12 8.57 -24.63
C ALA A 46 7.45 9.94 -24.55
N GLU A 47 7.95 10.89 -25.33
CA GLU A 47 7.23 12.10 -25.70
C GLU A 47 6.09 11.67 -26.62
N GLY A 48 4.84 11.95 -26.22
CA GLY A 48 3.71 12.01 -27.16
C GLY A 48 2.55 11.04 -26.97
N GLU A 49 2.71 9.88 -26.31
CA GLU A 49 1.61 8.90 -26.20
C GLU A 49 1.31 8.51 -24.75
N GLU A 50 0.06 8.09 -24.50
CA GLU A 50 -0.55 7.81 -23.19
C GLU A 50 0.46 7.42 -22.10
N LYS A 51 0.51 8.20 -21.02
CA LYS A 51 1.44 8.00 -19.90
C LYS A 51 1.40 6.53 -19.48
N PRO A 52 2.48 5.75 -19.70
CA PRO A 52 2.47 4.33 -19.37
C PRO A 52 2.18 4.17 -17.88
N ALA A 53 1.35 3.18 -17.54
CA ALA A 53 0.93 2.92 -16.18
C ALA A 53 2.15 2.94 -15.24
N LYS A 54 2.08 3.75 -14.18
CA LYS A 54 3.20 3.90 -13.25
C LYS A 54 3.55 2.52 -12.68
N PRO A 55 4.83 2.13 -12.67
CA PRO A 55 5.23 0.85 -12.12
C PRO A 55 4.88 0.78 -10.64
N ARG A 56 4.66 -0.44 -10.15
CA ARG A 56 4.43 -0.70 -8.73
C ARG A 56 5.58 -0.18 -7.87
N SER A 57 5.30 0.12 -6.61
CA SER A 57 6.31 0.72 -5.73
C SER A 57 7.51 -0.23 -5.53
N GLY A 58 7.25 -1.54 -5.45
CA GLY A 58 8.22 -2.55 -5.07
C GLY A 58 8.43 -2.67 -3.56
N ARG A 59 7.79 -1.81 -2.77
CA ARG A 59 8.04 -1.69 -1.33
C ARG A 59 6.79 -2.12 -0.56
N PRO A 60 6.75 -3.34 -0.01
CA PRO A 60 5.60 -3.78 0.78
C PRO A 60 5.52 -3.05 2.13
N VAL A 61 4.36 -3.17 2.76
CA VAL A 61 4.15 -2.82 4.17
C VAL A 61 4.90 -3.83 5.04
N THR A 62 5.61 -3.32 6.05
CA THR A 62 6.38 -4.14 7.00
C THR A 62 5.72 -4.14 8.38
N PRO A 63 5.97 -5.15 9.23
CA PRO A 63 5.48 -5.16 10.62
C PRO A 63 5.87 -3.89 11.38
N VAL A 64 7.15 -3.48 11.29
CA VAL A 64 7.67 -2.25 11.92
C VAL A 64 6.91 -1.00 11.47
N LEU A 65 6.44 -0.97 10.21
CA LEU A 65 5.63 0.15 9.73
C LEU A 65 4.25 0.16 10.39
N LEU A 66 3.62 -1.00 10.54
CA LEU A 66 2.34 -1.13 11.23
C LEU A 66 2.47 -0.76 12.72
N ASP A 67 3.53 -1.20 13.38
CA ASP A 67 3.77 -0.85 14.79
C ASP A 67 3.94 0.66 14.98
N ARG A 68 4.63 1.34 14.06
CA ARG A 68 4.75 2.80 14.07
C ARG A 68 3.40 3.49 13.89
N ILE A 69 2.55 2.97 13.01
CA ILE A 69 1.20 3.50 12.79
C ILE A 69 0.32 3.27 14.01
N ASN A 70 0.39 2.09 14.61
CA ASN A 70 -0.33 1.74 15.84
C ASN A 70 0.09 2.67 17.00
N ALA A 71 1.38 2.97 17.09
CA ALA A 71 1.93 3.93 18.05
C ALA A 71 1.64 5.40 17.71
N GLY A 72 0.91 5.71 16.64
CA GLY A 72 0.57 7.08 16.23
C GLY A 72 1.76 7.90 15.72
N LYS A 73 2.90 7.25 15.40
CA LYS A 73 4.09 7.95 14.91
C LYS A 73 3.86 8.47 13.48
N PRO A 74 4.50 9.58 13.08
CA PRO A 74 4.35 10.12 11.73
C PRO A 74 4.90 9.14 10.69
N VAL A 75 4.11 8.93 9.63
CA VAL A 75 4.43 8.03 8.52
C VAL A 75 4.24 8.75 7.20
N SER A 76 5.15 8.54 6.26
CA SER A 76 5.12 9.17 4.93
C SER A 76 3.80 8.90 4.18
N GLY A 77 3.35 9.85 3.35
CA GLY A 77 2.12 9.71 2.56
C GLY A 77 2.13 8.47 1.64
N ALA A 78 3.27 8.16 1.02
CA ALA A 78 3.44 6.96 0.20
C ALA A 78 3.36 5.65 1.00
N ALA A 79 3.63 5.67 2.31
CA ALA A 79 3.40 4.53 3.17
C ALA A 79 1.93 4.41 3.57
N LYS A 80 1.25 5.53 3.90
CA LYS A 80 -0.19 5.55 4.18
C LYS A 80 -1.02 5.00 3.01
N THR A 81 -0.70 5.38 1.77
CA THR A 81 -1.37 4.87 0.57
C THR A 81 -1.15 3.38 0.34
N ARG A 82 0.04 2.85 0.64
CA ARG A 82 0.32 1.40 0.55
C ARG A 82 -0.46 0.61 1.60
N VAL A 83 -0.56 1.14 2.81
CA VAL A 83 -1.38 0.54 3.88
C VAL A 83 -2.85 0.56 3.49
N LEU A 84 -3.37 1.68 2.99
CA LEU A 84 -4.75 1.79 2.49
C LEU A 84 -5.06 0.71 1.44
N ARG A 85 -4.22 0.59 0.41
CA ARG A 85 -4.40 -0.42 -0.65
C ARG A 85 -4.44 -1.84 -0.09
N ALA A 86 -3.55 -2.15 0.85
CA ALA A 86 -3.52 -3.46 1.49
C ALA A 86 -4.74 -3.72 2.37
N VAL A 87 -5.22 -2.71 3.12
CA VAL A 87 -6.44 -2.79 3.93
C VAL A 87 -7.66 -2.99 3.03
N ASN A 88 -7.81 -2.19 1.97
CA ASN A 88 -8.94 -2.32 1.04
C ASN A 88 -8.95 -3.69 0.35
N ALA A 89 -7.80 -4.22 -0.05
CA ALA A 89 -7.73 -5.58 -0.60
C ALA A 89 -8.10 -6.68 0.42
N VAL A 90 -7.86 -6.46 1.72
CA VAL A 90 -8.34 -7.36 2.78
C VAL A 90 -9.85 -7.22 3.00
N LEU A 91 -10.38 -6.00 2.92
CA LEU A 91 -11.82 -5.73 3.02
C LEU A 91 -12.59 -6.32 1.84
N GLU A 92 -12.06 -6.24 0.63
CA GLU A 92 -12.62 -6.89 -0.56
C GLU A 92 -12.73 -8.41 -0.38
N GLN A 93 -11.71 -9.05 0.20
CA GLN A 93 -11.76 -10.49 0.53
C GLN A 93 -12.85 -10.81 1.57
N LYS A 94 -13.13 -9.87 2.47
CA LYS A 94 -14.23 -9.95 3.45
C LYS A 94 -15.58 -9.50 2.88
N LYS A 95 -15.65 -9.09 1.61
CA LYS A 95 -16.84 -8.51 0.96
C LYS A 95 -17.36 -7.25 1.66
N GLU A 96 -16.46 -6.49 2.26
CA GLU A 96 -16.76 -5.19 2.86
C GLU A 96 -16.43 -4.05 1.89
N GLN A 97 -17.00 -2.87 2.15
CA GLN A 97 -16.77 -1.69 1.32
C GLN A 97 -15.34 -1.15 1.48
N PRO A 98 -14.74 -0.63 0.40
CA PRO A 98 -13.43 0.01 0.46
C PRO A 98 -13.51 1.29 1.29
N VAL A 99 -12.40 1.59 1.96
CA VAL A 99 -12.27 2.70 2.91
C VAL A 99 -11.36 3.77 2.31
N GLU A 100 -11.49 5.00 2.81
CA GLU A 100 -10.64 6.13 2.39
C GLU A 100 -9.50 6.42 3.38
N LEU A 101 -8.47 7.16 2.92
CA LEU A 101 -7.33 7.52 3.77
C LEU A 101 -7.73 8.26 5.05
N LYS A 102 -8.70 9.18 4.98
CA LYS A 102 -9.17 9.98 6.11
C LYS A 102 -9.84 9.14 7.20
N GLN A 103 -10.33 7.96 6.84
CA GLN A 103 -10.95 7.03 7.78
C GLN A 103 -9.90 6.22 8.56
N LEU A 104 -8.69 6.04 8.01
CA LEU A 104 -7.59 5.27 8.62
C LEU A 104 -6.55 6.13 9.36
N PHE A 105 -6.33 7.38 8.93
CA PHE A 105 -5.32 8.30 9.46
C PHE A 105 -5.90 9.70 9.62
#